data_AF-A0A6N8B908-F1
#
_entry.id   AF-A0A6N8B908-F1
#
_cell.length_a   1.000
_cell.length_b   1.000
_cell.length_c   1.000
_cell.angle_alpha   90.00
_cell.angle_beta   90.00
_cell.angle_gamma   90.00
#
_symmetry.space_group_name_H-M   'P 1'
#
loop_
_entity.id
_entity.type
_entity.pdbx_description
1 polymer ?
#
loop_
_entity_poly.entity_id
_entity_poly.type
_entity_poly.pdbx_seq_one_letter_code
_entity_poly.pdbx_strand_id
1 'polypeptide(L)' 'MNKVKLNEPYEVGDLVVYLTDDNLAYVSDYDCRYELTTTTTSCDCCTFIFRSRVDSKFQCRHIKALRSLLGLD' A
#
# COMPACT_ATOMS: atom_id res chain seq x y z
N MET A 1 0.99 -12.90 15.79
CA MET A 1 0.71 -11.54 15.30
C MET A 1 2.01 -10.75 15.39
N ASN A 2 2.70 -10.55 14.28
CA ASN A 2 3.85 -9.65 14.26
C ASN A 2 3.32 -8.24 14.52
N LYS A 3 3.81 -7.59 15.59
CA LYS A 3 3.51 -6.17 15.84
C LYS A 3 4.28 -5.36 14.79
N VAL A 4 3.59 -5.00 13.70
CA VAL A 4 4.08 -3.98 12.78
C VAL A 4 4.24 -2.69 13.58
N LYS A 5 5.39 -2.03 13.45
CA LYS A 5 5.69 -0.78 14.12
C LYS A 5 5.49 0.38 13.16
N LEU A 6 4.96 1.49 13.68
CA LEU A 6 4.86 2.74 12.95
C LEU A 6 6.24 3.35 12.71
N ASN A 7 6.38 4.11 11.63
CA ASN A 7 7.58 4.84 11.24
C ASN A 7 8.81 3.96 10.96
N GLU A 8 8.59 2.70 10.57
CA GLU A 8 9.63 1.80 10.08
C GLU A 8 9.33 1.38 8.63
N PRO A 9 10.34 1.27 7.76
CA PRO A 9 10.18 0.74 6.41
C PRO A 9 10.13 -0.80 6.44
N TYR A 10 9.22 -1.38 5.64
CA TYR A 10 9.05 -2.81 5.45
C TYR A 10 9.15 -3.17 3.98
N GLU A 11 10.00 -4.14 3.65
CA GLU A 11 10.08 -4.69 2.31
C GLU A 11 8.98 -5.74 2.10
N VAL A 12 8.14 -5.52 1.09
CA VAL A 12 7.05 -6.42 0.71
C VAL A 12 7.17 -6.71 -0.79
N GLY A 13 7.88 -7.80 -1.11
CA GLY A 13 8.23 -8.12 -2.49
C GLY A 13 9.21 -7.11 -3.06
N ASP A 14 8.81 -6.41 -4.12
CA ASP A 14 9.56 -5.33 -4.78
C ASP A 14 9.10 -3.92 -4.34
N LEU A 15 8.29 -3.83 -3.28
CA LEU A 15 7.78 -2.59 -2.70
C LEU A 15 8.40 -2.32 -1.34
N VAL A 16 8.58 -1.04 -1.02
CA VAL A 16 8.87 -0.57 0.34
C VAL A 16 7.62 0.10 0.90
N VAL A 17 7.14 -0.40 2.03
CA VAL A 17 5.96 0.12 2.74
C VAL A 17 6.42 0.80 4.03
N TYR A 18 6.12 2.09 4.16
CA TYR A 18 6.41 2.90 5.33
C TYR A 18 5.09 3.27 6.04
N LEU A 19 4.82 2.60 7.15
CA LEU A 19 3.56 2.74 7.88
C LEU A 19 3.59 4.01 8.75
N THR A 20 2.71 4.98 8.51
CA THR A 20 2.64 6.22 9.28
C THR A 20 1.58 6.17 10.38
N ASP A 21 0.54 5.36 10.18
CA ASP A 21 -0.58 5.14 11.10
C ASP A 21 -1.12 3.71 10.88
N ASP A 22 -2.01 3.23 11.74
CA ASP A 22 -2.58 1.88 11.73
C ASP A 22 -3.22 1.48 10.39
N ASN A 23 -3.64 2.45 9.58
CA ASN A 23 -4.29 2.24 8.27
C ASN A 23 -3.70 3.07 7.12
N LEU A 24 -2.59 3.78 7.35
CA LEU A 24 -2.01 4.70 6.37
C LEU A 24 -0.52 4.38 6.18
N ALA A 25 -0.11 4.25 4.92
CA ALA A 25 1.27 4.04 4.56
C ALA A 25 1.68 4.87 3.33
N TYR A 26 2.96 5.24 3.30
CA TYR A 26 3.64 5.58 2.06
C TYR A 26 4.21 4.31 1.45
N VAL A 27 3.94 4.08 0.17
CA VAL A 27 4.43 2.93 -0.56
C VAL A 27 5.28 3.42 -1.72
N SER A 28 6.51 2.94 -1.78
CA SER A 28 7.43 3.20 -2.88
C SER A 28 7.69 1.91 -3.66
N ASP A 29 7.70 2.02 -4.97
CA ASP A 29 8.09 0.96 -5.90
C ASP A 29 9.47 1.33 -6.45
N TYR A 30 10.33 0.35 -6.71
CA TYR A 30 11.61 0.60 -7.38
C TYR A 30 11.43 1.36 -8.71
N ASP A 31 10.29 1.18 -9.38
CA ASP A 31 9.95 1.90 -10.61
C ASP A 31 9.16 3.21 -10.39
N CYS A 32 8.61 3.46 -9.18
CA CYS A 32 7.94 4.71 -8.90
C CYS A 32 8.94 5.79 -8.48
N ARG A 33 9.03 6.85 -9.28
CA ARG A 33 9.81 8.07 -8.94
C ARG A 33 9.18 8.92 -7.82
N TYR A 34 8.06 8.47 -7.25
CA TYR A 34 7.24 9.23 -6.30
C TYR A 34 6.70 8.28 -5.22
N GLU A 35 6.71 8.74 -3.98
CA GLU A 35 6.06 8.06 -2.86
C GLU A 35 4.54 8.16 -3.01
N LEU A 36 3.84 7.03 -2.86
CA LEU A 36 2.39 6.95 -3.02
C LEU A 36 1.71 6.75 -1.67
N THR A 37 0.69 7.55 -1.38
CA THR A 37 -0.16 7.32 -0.20
C THR A 37 -1.10 6.14 -0.46
N THR A 38 -1.17 5.22 0.49
CA THR A 38 -2.00 4.02 0.41
C THR A 38 -2.67 3.72 1.75
N THR A 39 -3.94 3.33 1.70
CA THR A 39 -4.68 2.72 2.81
C THR A 39 -5.07 1.28 2.44
N THR A 40 -5.72 0.57 3.37
CA THR A 40 -6.19 -0.82 3.12
C THR A 40 -7.30 -0.91 2.07
N THR A 41 -7.82 0.22 1.58
CA THR A 41 -8.93 0.31 0.63
C THR A 41 -8.74 1.35 -0.48
N SER A 42 -7.74 2.23 -0.41
CA SER A 42 -7.51 3.30 -1.38
C SER A 42 -6.02 3.50 -1.66
N CYS A 43 -5.67 4.04 -2.84
CA CYS A 43 -4.30 4.34 -3.21
C CYS A 43 -4.24 5.47 -4.23
N ASP A 44 -3.27 6.37 -4.09
CA ASP A 44 -3.10 7.50 -5.01
C ASP A 44 -2.43 7.12 -6.35
N CYS A 45 -2.09 5.84 -6.56
CA CYS A 45 -1.52 5.40 -7.82
C CYS A 45 -2.53 5.50 -8.97
N CYS A 46 -2.05 5.91 -10.16
CA CYS A 46 -2.85 6.02 -11.37
C CYS A 46 -3.67 4.74 -11.66
N THR A 47 -3.05 3.58 -11.49
CA THR A 47 -3.71 2.28 -11.71
C THR A 47 -4.98 2.13 -10.85
N PHE A 48 -4.91 2.49 -9.56
CA PHE A 48 -6.08 2.45 -8.68
C PHE A 48 -7.10 3.51 -9.10
N ILE A 49 -6.66 4.75 -9.34
CA ILE A 49 -7.56 5.87 -9.72
C ILE A 49 -8.37 5.53 -10.97
N PHE A 50 -7.76 4.91 -11.98
CA PHE A 50 -8.46 4.58 -13.22
C PHE A 50 -9.29 3.29 -13.10
N ARG A 51 -8.77 2.24 -12.47
CA ARG A 51 -9.47 0.94 -12.38
C ARG A 51 -10.60 0.95 -11.36
N SER A 52 -10.48 1.67 -10.25
CA SER A 52 -11.53 1.75 -9.21
C SER A 52 -12.85 2.34 -9.72
N ARG A 53 -12.79 3.16 -10.78
CA ARG A 53 -13.98 3.70 -11.46
C ARG A 53 -14.77 2.64 -12.24
N VAL A 54 -14.10 1.56 -12.65
CA VAL A 54 -14.71 0.46 -13.42
C VAL A 54 -15.06 -0.69 -12.49
N ASP A 55 -14.21 -0.96 -11.50
CA ASP A 55 -14.40 -2.01 -10.51
C ASP A 55 -14.13 -1.46 -9.10
N SER A 56 -15.21 -1.27 -8.33
CA SER A 56 -15.14 -0.73 -6.97
C SER A 56 -14.45 -1.66 -5.97
N LYS A 57 -14.17 -2.92 -6.33
CA LYS A 57 -13.42 -3.89 -5.52
C LYS A 57 -11.97 -4.04 -5.96
N PHE A 58 -11.54 -3.27 -6.97
CA PHE A 58 -10.18 -3.34 -7.48
C PHE A 58 -9.14 -2.98 -6.40
N GLN A 59 -8.16 -3.86 -6.20
CA GLN A 59 -7.01 -3.62 -5.32
C GLN A 59 -5.73 -3.60 -6.16
N CYS A 60 -5.03 -2.46 -6.16
CA CYS A 60 -3.71 -2.35 -6.77
C CYS A 60 -2.65 -3.08 -5.93
N ARG A 61 -1.44 -3.26 -6.49
CA ARG A 61 -0.33 -3.91 -5.78
C ARG A 61 0.04 -3.23 -4.46
N HIS A 62 -0.08 -1.90 -4.35
CA HIS A 62 0.23 -1.16 -3.12
C HIS A 62 -0.76 -1.47 -2.00
N ILE A 63 -2.08 -1.52 -2.31
CA ILE A 63 -3.11 -1.90 -1.34
C ILE A 63 -2.85 -3.32 -0.85
N LYS A 64 -2.55 -4.25 -1.76
CA LYS A 64 -2.22 -5.64 -1.41
C LYS A 64 -0.99 -5.73 -0.51
N ALA A 65 0.06 -4.98 -0.82
CA ALA A 65 1.28 -4.96 -0.01
C ALA A 65 1.00 -4.49 1.42
N LEU A 66 0.23 -3.40 1.59
CA LEU A 66 -0.16 -2.91 2.91
C LEU A 66 -1.04 -3.92 3.66
N ARG A 67 -2.01 -4.55 2.98
CA ARG A 67 -2.87 -5.58 3.60
C ARG A 67 -2.07 -6.79 4.05
N SER A 68 -1.11 -7.24 3.25
CA SER A 68 -0.21 -8.33 3.61
C SER A 68 0.62 -8.01 4.84
N LEU A 69 1.20 -6.80 4.89
CA LEU A 69 1.95 -6.32 6.05
C LEU A 69 1.11 -6.32 7.32
N LEU A 70 -0.16 -5.89 7.22
CA LEU A 70 -1.10 -5.84 8.34
C LEU A 70 -1.76 -7.20 8.67
N GLY A 71 -1.51 -8.26 7.88
CA GLY A 71 -2.13 -9.57 8.07
C GLY A 71 -3.63 -9.59 7.77
N LEU A 72 -4.07 -8.80 6.77
CA LEU A 72 -5.45 -8.65 6.33
C LEU A 72 -5.77 -9.40 5.03
N ASP A 73 -4.84 -10.21 4.53
CA ASP A 73 -4.99 -11.06 3.34
C ASP A 73 -5.72 -12.38 3.65
#